data_AF-V9DRK6-F1
#
_entry.id   AF-V9DRK6-F1
#
_cell.length_a   1.000
_cell.length_b   1.000
_cell.length_c   1.000
_cell.angle_alpha   90.00
_cell.angle_beta   90.00
_cell.angle_gamma   90.00
#
_symmetry.space_group_name_H-M   'P 1'
#
loop_
_entity.id
_entity.type
_entity.pdbx_description
1 polymer ?
#
loop_
_entity_poly.entity_id
_entity_poly.type
_entity_poly.pdbx_seq_one_letter_code
_entity_poly.pdbx_strand_id
1 'polypeptide(L)'
;MALVPLGQGKVKPTTPLIIENEALASLPSKSNNSPPLITDFHVQRDSSCATECVDFHDVRYGQVPETMGRDSLRPLDAVQWEGSVTLRRRADVLPRESESLTHDIDEGATYSSEDRGHARKETIPSKPTARQHAARKPHLKRAVKGRKHVHGFYPKKAVSKKEKPDESLPVLRYNEGPSWLLELDGEEINPLLPSPFPNDLVRRHMHSLPEVLAKLVSKAALSAPYGRAFSSDLMASLSMHPAQLHAMMFAVMVHDRIQQGISNPTATELMVGMEAIRHLNKEISSPDPERALSDSNIWAVLVLAYSGREDKLRPAQSYPRQSFLRELQSIHIYLKMDIVIEHVLGLVKMMELLGDLRKIKTPGIAQTVSWAGVMGAVRNLTRPIFPFVSHTATFVHEDGRLAVSQHEREAVAKDLGLLGAGFWQVWSLNAASTAAYLDRLFEVIQDMADFTIVVENHASGRWIPRTSPEIIDQRNFVQHKLMSLHSEEELVVSGGLVAEDIDVQYETCRLACIVYSFLVVFPVPPVVGPFETLVGRLKRTLKATDWTVFDRPRLRLHLWILIMGSIASIGLPDRPWFLLRVMEVLEDVGMTNWKGLKALLKTFLWHPRTSDLDGLDIWKATQHADTPDLAQ
;
A
#
# COMPACT_ATOMS: atom_id res chain seq x y z
N MET A 1 22.96 -48.92 -8.47
CA MET A 1 23.59 -50.20 -8.84
C MET A 1 25.03 -49.87 -9.23
N ALA A 2 26.03 -50.45 -8.55
CA ALA A 2 27.40 -49.90 -8.39
C ALA A 2 27.44 -48.51 -7.68
N LEU A 3 28.34 -48.13 -6.76
CA LEU A 3 29.63 -48.60 -6.18
C LEU A 3 30.95 -48.22 -6.92
N VAL A 4 31.63 -47.16 -6.41
CA VAL A 4 32.96 -47.16 -5.71
C VAL A 4 34.21 -47.61 -6.55
N PRO A 5 35.50 -47.19 -6.32
CA PRO A 5 36.16 -46.59 -5.12
C PRO A 5 37.21 -45.43 -5.26
N LEU A 6 37.58 -44.87 -4.09
CA LEU A 6 38.94 -44.45 -3.58
C LEU A 6 39.79 -43.29 -4.16
N GLY A 7 40.39 -42.55 -3.19
CA GLY A 7 41.61 -41.73 -3.30
C GLY A 7 41.95 -41.04 -1.96
N GLN A 8 43.04 -41.40 -1.28
CA GLN A 8 43.44 -40.86 0.05
C GLN A 8 44.90 -40.36 0.07
N GLY A 9 45.24 -39.35 0.91
CA GLY A 9 46.63 -38.96 1.15
C GLY A 9 46.88 -37.88 2.24
N LYS A 10 47.41 -38.31 3.39
CA LYS A 10 48.30 -37.69 4.42
C LYS A 10 48.59 -36.16 4.33
N VAL A 11 48.54 -35.28 5.36
CA VAL A 11 48.64 -35.29 6.86
C VAL A 11 50.06 -35.08 7.48
N LYS A 12 50.24 -33.95 8.20
CA LYS A 12 51.25 -33.58 9.26
C LYS A 12 52.73 -33.30 8.86
N PRO A 13 53.56 -32.60 9.71
CA PRO A 13 53.26 -31.66 10.83
C PRO A 13 54.22 -30.42 11.02
N THR A 14 53.96 -29.64 12.09
CA THR A 14 54.89 -28.91 13.01
C THR A 14 55.33 -27.43 12.83
N THR A 15 55.48 -26.80 14.01
CA THR A 15 55.78 -25.42 14.47
C THR A 15 57.30 -25.20 14.75
N PRO A 16 57.81 -24.10 15.39
CA PRO A 16 57.25 -22.77 15.77
C PRO A 16 58.16 -21.55 15.38
N LEU A 17 57.80 -20.34 15.83
CA LEU A 17 58.78 -19.33 16.31
C LEU A 17 58.15 -18.37 17.35
N ILE A 18 58.97 -17.68 18.15
CA ILE A 18 58.62 -16.88 19.34
C ILE A 18 59.38 -15.54 19.31
N ILE A 19 58.76 -14.46 19.83
CA ILE A 19 59.28 -13.20 20.44
C ILE A 19 58.01 -12.35 20.70
N GLU A 20 57.56 -12.07 21.93
CA GLU A 20 58.09 -11.18 23.00
C GLU A 20 57.97 -9.65 22.70
N ASN A 21 57.80 -8.73 23.67
CA ASN A 21 56.95 -8.68 24.90
C ASN A 21 57.01 -7.26 25.53
N GLU A 22 55.90 -6.54 25.73
CA GLU A 22 55.75 -5.32 26.59
C GLU A 22 54.27 -4.83 26.53
N ALA A 23 53.50 -4.40 27.55
CA ALA A 23 53.72 -3.83 28.90
C ALA A 23 54.09 -2.33 28.93
N LEU A 24 53.51 -1.44 29.76
CA LEU A 24 52.39 -1.50 30.74
C LEU A 24 51.95 -0.05 31.16
N ALA A 25 50.76 0.09 31.79
CA ALA A 25 50.28 1.23 32.60
C ALA A 25 49.92 2.55 31.84
N SER A 26 49.19 3.54 32.40
CA SER A 26 48.64 3.75 33.76
C SER A 26 47.31 4.59 33.78
N LEU A 27 46.58 4.56 34.91
CA LEU A 27 45.47 5.47 35.27
C LEU A 27 45.91 6.44 36.38
N PRO A 28 45.37 7.68 36.45
CA PRO A 28 44.53 8.10 37.60
C PRO A 28 43.49 9.22 37.24
N SER A 29 42.67 9.82 38.12
CA SER A 29 41.81 9.34 39.23
C SER A 29 40.89 10.47 39.78
N LYS A 30 39.60 10.18 40.02
CA LYS A 30 38.52 10.92 40.75
C LYS A 30 38.78 12.22 41.56
N SER A 31 37.85 13.19 41.43
CA SER A 31 37.12 13.92 42.52
C SER A 31 35.97 14.78 41.90
N ASN A 32 34.69 14.74 42.30
CA ASN A 32 33.96 15.19 43.52
C ASN A 32 33.75 16.72 43.68
N ASN A 33 32.48 17.21 43.61
CA ASN A 33 31.79 18.06 44.63
C ASN A 33 30.43 18.69 44.17
N SER A 34 29.54 18.95 45.16
CA SER A 34 28.22 19.67 45.13
C SER A 34 27.90 20.16 46.58
N PRO A 35 26.77 20.82 46.97
CA PRO A 35 25.70 21.56 46.25
C PRO A 35 25.87 23.10 46.51
N PRO A 36 25.01 23.99 47.11
CA PRO A 36 23.59 24.01 47.63
C PRO A 36 22.59 24.75 46.68
N LEU A 37 21.26 24.92 46.87
CA LEU A 37 20.23 24.66 47.92
C LEU A 37 19.76 25.88 48.80
N ILE A 38 18.62 26.50 48.42
CA ILE A 38 17.73 27.49 49.13
C ILE A 38 16.29 27.22 48.58
N THR A 39 15.27 26.67 49.26
CA THR A 39 14.39 27.07 50.40
C THR A 39 13.24 28.08 50.10
N ASP A 40 12.02 27.52 50.03
CA ASP A 40 10.67 27.99 50.48
C ASP A 40 10.13 29.41 50.23
N PHE A 41 8.82 29.50 49.86
CA PHE A 41 7.81 30.33 50.57
C PHE A 41 6.36 29.89 50.26
N HIS A 42 5.36 30.57 50.85
CA HIS A 42 4.05 30.01 51.23
C HIS A 42 2.85 30.34 50.32
N VAL A 43 1.83 29.47 50.45
CA VAL A 43 0.45 29.54 49.91
C VAL A 43 -0.28 30.86 50.18
N GLN A 44 -1.05 31.33 49.19
CA GLN A 44 -2.36 31.96 49.44
C GLN A 44 -3.38 31.56 48.35
N ARG A 45 -4.64 31.35 48.75
CA ARG A 45 -5.78 31.09 47.84
C ARG A 45 -6.59 32.38 47.67
N ASP A 46 -7.18 32.56 46.49
CA ASP A 46 -8.53 33.13 46.38
C ASP A 46 -9.23 32.60 45.13
N SER A 47 -10.55 32.78 45.02
CA SER A 47 -11.40 32.00 44.09
C SER A 47 -12.31 32.82 43.19
N SER A 48 -12.46 32.39 41.93
CA SER A 48 -13.65 32.64 41.09
C SER A 48 -13.77 31.53 40.04
N CYS A 49 -14.97 31.37 39.44
CA CYS A 49 -15.38 30.17 38.71
C CYS A 49 -15.66 30.47 37.22
N ALA A 50 -15.24 29.57 36.31
CA ALA A 50 -15.99 29.21 35.10
C ALA A 50 -15.40 28.00 34.34
N THR A 51 -16.25 27.01 34.03
CA THR A 51 -16.11 26.01 32.93
C THR A 51 -14.88 25.08 32.93
N GLU A 52 -15.03 23.88 33.50
CA GLU A 52 -14.13 22.74 33.25
C GLU A 52 -14.65 21.88 32.08
N CYS A 53 -13.78 21.61 31.10
CA CYS A 53 -13.85 20.39 30.29
C CYS A 53 -13.03 19.32 31.02
N VAL A 54 -13.55 18.09 31.13
CA VAL A 54 -12.89 17.02 31.89
C VAL A 54 -12.12 16.08 30.97
N ASP A 55 -10.80 16.24 30.94
CA ASP A 55 -9.87 15.24 30.40
C ASP A 55 -9.73 14.04 31.35
N PHE A 56 -9.54 12.84 30.80
CA PHE A 56 -9.49 11.58 31.55
C PHE A 56 -8.08 10.97 31.60
N HIS A 57 -7.19 11.53 32.43
CA HIS A 57 -5.88 10.95 32.74
C HIS A 57 -5.48 11.11 34.22
N ASP A 58 -5.87 10.15 35.09
CA ASP A 58 -5.07 9.75 36.26
C ASP A 58 -5.44 8.32 36.70
N VAL A 59 -4.50 7.37 36.63
CA VAL A 59 -4.59 6.05 37.28
C VAL A 59 -3.23 5.72 37.89
N ARG A 60 -3.16 5.78 39.22
CA ARG A 60 -1.90 5.66 39.98
C ARG A 60 -1.45 4.20 40.07
N TYR A 61 -0.21 3.93 39.67
CA TYR A 61 0.50 2.70 40.02
C TYR A 61 1.31 2.89 41.31
N GLY A 62 1.26 1.89 42.19
CA GLY A 62 1.97 1.89 43.48
C GLY A 62 3.42 1.41 43.40
N GLN A 63 4.27 1.89 44.30
CA GLN A 63 5.70 1.54 44.36
C GLN A 63 5.95 0.24 45.14
N VAL A 64 6.80 -0.64 44.58
CA VAL A 64 7.52 -1.73 45.27
C VAL A 64 8.94 -1.78 44.65
N PRO A 65 10.03 -1.94 45.43
CA PRO A 65 11.37 -1.49 44.99
C PRO A 65 12.20 -2.51 44.18
N GLU A 66 13.14 -2.00 43.39
CA GLU A 66 14.19 -2.78 42.71
C GLU A 66 15.41 -3.07 43.61
N THR A 67 16.02 -4.25 43.45
CA THR A 67 17.42 -4.50 43.84
C THR A 67 18.11 -5.42 42.83
N MET A 68 19.12 -4.87 42.12
CA MET A 68 20.26 -5.50 41.40
C MET A 68 20.08 -6.87 40.68
N GLY A 69 20.51 -7.05 39.43
CA GLY A 69 21.33 -6.18 38.59
C GLY A 69 21.34 -6.59 37.11
N ARG A 70 22.02 -5.78 36.28
CA ARG A 70 21.95 -5.83 34.81
C ARG A 70 22.83 -6.91 34.18
N ASP A 71 22.44 -7.37 32.99
CA ASP A 71 23.40 -7.38 31.88
C ASP A 71 22.79 -7.05 30.49
N SER A 72 23.02 -5.80 30.07
CA SER A 72 23.49 -5.41 28.72
C SER A 72 22.81 -5.93 27.43
N LEU A 73 21.54 -5.61 27.20
CA LEU A 73 21.06 -5.21 25.86
C LEU A 73 20.19 -3.95 25.97
N ARG A 74 20.28 -3.04 24.99
CA ARG A 74 19.51 -1.78 24.98
C ARG A 74 18.06 -2.04 24.55
N PRO A 75 17.04 -1.60 25.31
CA PRO A 75 15.69 -1.47 24.77
C PRO A 75 15.69 -0.40 23.68
N LEU A 76 15.29 -0.76 22.46
CA LEU A 76 14.75 0.19 21.50
C LEU A 76 13.31 0.51 21.89
N ASP A 77 12.93 1.76 21.65
CA ASP A 77 11.65 2.43 21.90
C ASP A 77 10.44 1.53 22.17
N ALA A 78 9.76 1.78 23.30
CA ALA A 78 8.45 1.19 23.57
C ALA A 78 7.46 1.65 22.48
N VAL A 79 6.98 0.71 21.66
CA VAL A 79 6.19 1.01 20.46
C VAL A 79 4.79 1.49 20.84
N GLN A 80 4.62 2.80 20.95
CA GLN A 80 3.31 3.43 21.17
C GLN A 80 2.55 3.54 19.83
N TRP A 81 1.68 2.57 19.58
CA TRP A 81 0.94 2.41 18.32
C TRP A 81 0.02 3.58 17.99
N GLU A 82 -0.51 4.26 19.01
CA GLU A 82 -1.54 5.31 18.93
C GLU A 82 -1.16 6.47 17.99
N GLY A 83 0.11 6.88 18.01
CA GLY A 83 0.62 8.01 17.21
C GLY A 83 0.60 7.78 15.68
N SER A 84 0.38 6.55 15.22
CA SER A 84 0.40 6.22 13.78
C SER A 84 -0.97 6.36 13.09
N VAL A 85 -2.05 6.63 13.82
CA VAL A 85 -3.44 6.63 13.29
C VAL A 85 -3.93 8.07 13.02
N THR A 86 -3.49 8.66 11.91
CA THR A 86 -3.94 10.01 11.50
C THR A 86 -5.33 9.98 10.85
N LEU A 87 -6.36 10.35 11.64
CA LEU A 87 -7.75 10.41 11.22
C LEU A 87 -8.04 11.55 10.22
N ARG A 88 -8.21 11.22 8.93
CA ARG A 88 -8.91 12.12 7.98
C ARG A 88 -10.41 12.20 8.33
N ARG A 89 -10.84 13.28 8.99
CA ARG A 89 -12.26 13.67 8.96
C ARG A 89 -12.69 13.92 7.52
N ARG A 90 -13.69 13.18 7.04
CA ARG A 90 -14.31 13.37 5.72
C ARG A 90 -15.32 14.52 5.78
N ALA A 91 -14.82 15.76 5.77
CA ALA A 91 -15.66 16.94 5.77
C ALA A 91 -16.39 17.12 4.41
N ASP A 92 -17.71 17.32 4.51
CA ASP A 92 -18.54 18.17 3.66
C ASP A 92 -18.49 18.00 2.13
N VAL A 93 -19.22 17.00 1.65
CA VAL A 93 -20.07 17.18 0.45
C VAL A 93 -21.50 16.82 0.84
N LEU A 94 -22.30 17.84 1.17
CA LEU A 94 -23.75 17.67 1.34
C LEU A 94 -24.39 17.28 0.00
N PRO A 95 -25.32 16.31 -0.05
CA PRO A 95 -26.12 16.07 -1.24
C PRO A 95 -26.94 17.33 -1.57
N ARG A 96 -26.91 17.79 -2.83
CA ARG A 96 -27.94 18.72 -3.30
C ARG A 96 -29.28 18.02 -3.28
N GLU A 97 -30.29 18.68 -2.73
CA GLU A 97 -31.66 18.17 -2.71
C GLU A 97 -32.21 18.04 -4.13
N SER A 98 -33.03 17.02 -4.36
CA SER A 98 -33.64 16.76 -5.66
C SER A 98 -34.91 17.58 -5.82
N GLU A 99 -34.81 18.75 -6.44
CA GLU A 99 -35.99 19.51 -6.87
C GLU A 99 -36.81 18.71 -7.90
N SER A 100 -38.11 18.64 -7.66
CA SER A 100 -39.05 17.84 -8.45
C SER A 100 -39.47 18.57 -9.73
N LEU A 101 -39.02 18.10 -10.88
CA LEU A 101 -39.58 18.52 -12.17
C LEU A 101 -40.96 17.90 -12.39
N THR A 102 -42.00 18.70 -12.16
CA THR A 102 -43.36 18.42 -12.62
C THR A 102 -43.45 18.59 -14.14
N HIS A 103 -44.08 17.64 -14.82
CA HIS A 103 -44.54 17.85 -16.19
C HIS A 103 -45.81 18.70 -16.19
N ASP A 104 -45.83 19.72 -17.05
CA ASP A 104 -47.05 20.36 -17.55
C ASP A 104 -46.95 20.52 -19.08
N ILE A 105 -48.08 20.78 -19.74
CA ILE A 105 -48.29 20.61 -21.19
C ILE A 105 -48.97 21.85 -21.79
N ASP A 106 -48.44 22.36 -22.91
CA ASP A 106 -49.13 22.93 -24.09
C ASP A 106 -48.03 23.30 -25.12
N GLU A 107 -48.10 23.04 -26.43
CA GLU A 107 -49.09 23.35 -27.50
C GLU A 107 -48.89 24.73 -28.19
N GLY A 108 -49.05 24.76 -29.52
CA GLY A 108 -48.69 25.87 -30.44
C GLY A 108 -47.36 25.63 -31.20
N ALA A 109 -47.32 25.30 -32.50
CA ALA A 109 -47.62 26.11 -33.70
C ALA A 109 -46.57 27.24 -33.95
N THR A 110 -46.03 27.50 -35.17
CA THR A 110 -46.47 27.13 -36.53
C THR A 110 -45.33 27.25 -37.60
N TYR A 111 -45.40 26.45 -38.68
CA TYR A 111 -44.97 26.67 -40.09
C TYR A 111 -43.79 27.62 -40.49
N SER A 112 -42.72 27.04 -41.09
CA SER A 112 -42.12 27.31 -42.43
C SER A 112 -40.81 26.51 -42.58
N SER A 113 -40.45 25.75 -43.65
CA SER A 113 -40.65 25.79 -45.12
C SER A 113 -39.58 26.60 -45.88
N GLU A 114 -39.15 26.10 -47.06
CA GLU A 114 -37.91 26.39 -47.82
C GLU A 114 -36.65 25.71 -47.23
N ASP A 115 -36.01 24.69 -47.82
CA ASP A 115 -35.82 24.18 -49.21
C ASP A 115 -34.91 25.02 -50.13
N ARG A 116 -33.69 24.51 -50.34
CA ARG A 116 -32.94 24.54 -51.61
C ARG A 116 -31.74 23.59 -51.55
N GLY A 117 -31.73 22.56 -52.40
CA GLY A 117 -30.58 21.66 -52.59
C GLY A 117 -29.93 21.78 -53.99
N HIS A 118 -28.75 21.18 -54.16
CA HIS A 118 -28.21 20.84 -55.48
C HIS A 118 -27.34 19.56 -55.44
N ALA A 119 -27.55 18.67 -56.42
CA ALA A 119 -26.63 17.57 -56.78
C ALA A 119 -25.59 18.07 -57.82
N ARG A 120 -24.61 17.33 -58.38
CA ARG A 120 -24.35 15.88 -58.62
C ARG A 120 -22.79 15.74 -58.87
N LYS A 121 -22.11 14.63 -59.25
CA LYS A 121 -22.44 13.30 -59.79
C LYS A 121 -21.37 12.24 -59.44
N GLU A 122 -21.70 10.96 -59.65
CA GLU A 122 -20.88 9.74 -59.53
C GLU A 122 -19.73 9.59 -60.55
N THR A 123 -18.80 8.66 -60.28
CA THR A 123 -18.43 7.58 -61.25
C THR A 123 -17.70 6.40 -60.57
N ILE A 124 -17.82 5.18 -61.11
CA ILE A 124 -17.15 3.93 -60.65
C ILE A 124 -16.81 3.04 -61.87
N PRO A 125 -15.66 2.35 -61.88
CA PRO A 125 -15.58 0.88 -62.06
C PRO A 125 -14.53 0.24 -61.11
N SER A 126 -14.41 -1.08 -60.87
CA SER A 126 -15.20 -2.30 -61.19
C SER A 126 -14.79 -3.47 -60.26
N LYS A 127 -15.31 -4.69 -60.48
CA LYS A 127 -14.92 -5.97 -59.81
C LYS A 127 -14.94 -7.12 -60.83
N PRO A 128 -14.22 -8.25 -60.64
CA PRO A 128 -14.73 -9.45 -59.93
C PRO A 128 -13.60 -10.07 -59.04
N THR A 129 -13.46 -11.35 -58.61
CA THR A 129 -14.19 -12.65 -58.58
C THR A 129 -13.59 -13.38 -57.35
N ALA A 130 -14.26 -13.97 -56.34
CA ALA A 130 -15.47 -14.80 -56.17
C ALA A 130 -15.23 -16.33 -56.25
N ARG A 131 -15.42 -17.03 -55.11
CA ARG A 131 -15.89 -18.43 -54.98
C ARG A 131 -16.45 -18.68 -53.57
N GLN A 132 -17.30 -19.70 -53.42
CA GLN A 132 -18.08 -20.03 -52.22
C GLN A 132 -17.92 -21.50 -51.83
N HIS A 133 -18.36 -21.91 -50.63
CA HIS A 133 -19.07 -23.19 -50.44
C HIS A 133 -19.94 -23.20 -49.15
N ALA A 134 -21.05 -23.94 -49.20
CA ALA A 134 -21.91 -24.34 -48.05
C ALA A 134 -21.78 -25.87 -47.83
N ALA A 135 -22.40 -26.57 -46.86
CA ALA A 135 -23.48 -26.29 -45.89
C ALA A 135 -23.18 -27.06 -44.55
N ARG A 136 -24.06 -27.44 -43.59
CA ARG A 136 -25.47 -27.94 -43.62
C ARG A 136 -26.03 -28.05 -42.17
N LYS A 137 -27.36 -28.17 -41.98
CA LYS A 137 -28.04 -28.58 -40.72
C LYS A 137 -28.92 -29.83 -40.93
N PRO A 138 -29.22 -30.61 -39.88
CA PRO A 138 -30.61 -30.82 -39.40
C PRO A 138 -30.71 -30.74 -37.84
N HIS A 139 -31.81 -30.46 -37.12
CA HIS A 139 -33.29 -30.49 -37.27
C HIS A 139 -34.03 -31.69 -36.65
N LEU A 140 -34.72 -31.46 -35.51
CA LEU A 140 -36.09 -31.85 -35.11
C LEU A 140 -36.40 -31.08 -33.78
N LYS A 141 -37.50 -30.35 -33.55
CA LYS A 141 -38.93 -30.72 -33.28
C LYS A 141 -39.09 -31.69 -32.10
N ARG A 142 -40.02 -31.57 -31.15
CA ARG A 142 -41.34 -30.85 -31.01
C ARG A 142 -41.50 -30.45 -29.50
N ALA A 143 -42.55 -29.82 -28.93
CA ALA A 143 -43.90 -29.38 -29.31
C ALA A 143 -44.35 -28.13 -28.48
N VAL A 144 -45.67 -27.88 -28.28
CA VAL A 144 -46.24 -26.72 -27.54
C VAL A 144 -47.51 -27.10 -26.74
N LYS A 145 -47.63 -26.61 -25.50
CA LYS A 145 -48.86 -26.39 -24.68
C LYS A 145 -48.45 -25.67 -23.36
N GLY A 146 -49.20 -24.76 -22.74
CA GLY A 146 -50.37 -23.99 -23.21
C GLY A 146 -51.37 -23.58 -22.10
N ARG A 147 -51.64 -22.26 -22.00
CA ARG A 147 -52.80 -21.55 -21.35
C ARG A 147 -52.77 -21.15 -19.85
N LYS A 148 -53.07 -19.84 -19.67
CA LYS A 148 -53.99 -19.15 -18.71
C LYS A 148 -53.46 -18.49 -17.42
N HIS A 149 -53.84 -17.22 -17.25
CA HIS A 149 -53.89 -16.47 -15.98
C HIS A 149 -55.11 -16.86 -15.12
N VAL A 150 -55.02 -16.59 -13.81
CA VAL A 150 -56.13 -16.20 -12.92
C VAL A 150 -55.60 -15.16 -11.91
N HIS A 151 -56.41 -14.18 -11.49
CA HIS A 151 -56.09 -13.22 -10.42
C HIS A 151 -56.41 -13.78 -9.01
N GLY A 152 -55.70 -13.32 -7.97
CA GLY A 152 -56.00 -13.64 -6.56
C GLY A 152 -55.67 -12.47 -5.62
N PHE A 153 -56.69 -11.96 -4.92
CA PHE A 153 -56.65 -10.76 -4.07
C PHE A 153 -55.76 -10.88 -2.82
N TYR A 154 -55.12 -9.77 -2.43
CA TYR A 154 -54.65 -9.50 -1.05
C TYR A 154 -55.66 -8.60 -0.31
N PRO A 155 -55.90 -8.81 1.00
CA PRO A 155 -56.44 -7.80 1.92
C PRO A 155 -55.37 -7.28 2.90
N LYS A 156 -55.24 -5.96 3.05
CA LYS A 156 -54.42 -5.30 4.09
C LYS A 156 -55.24 -4.95 5.33
N LYS A 157 -54.72 -5.23 6.53
CA LYS A 157 -55.07 -4.62 7.84
C LYS A 157 -53.88 -4.81 8.80
N ALA A 158 -53.62 -4.01 9.82
CA ALA A 158 -53.96 -2.61 10.12
C ALA A 158 -53.00 -2.12 11.24
N VAL A 159 -52.85 -0.80 11.45
CA VAL A 159 -51.93 -0.22 12.46
C VAL A 159 -52.70 0.33 13.66
N SER A 160 -52.18 0.15 14.89
CA SER A 160 -52.64 0.81 16.12
C SER A 160 -51.46 1.36 16.95
N LYS A 161 -51.74 2.30 17.85
CA LYS A 161 -50.80 3.30 18.39
C LYS A 161 -49.93 2.84 19.58
N LYS A 162 -48.70 3.40 19.61
CA LYS A 162 -47.90 3.94 20.74
C LYS A 162 -48.15 3.43 22.17
N GLU A 163 -47.03 3.12 22.85
CA GLU A 163 -46.70 3.66 24.18
C GLU A 163 -45.17 3.81 24.36
N LYS A 164 -44.73 4.48 25.44
CA LYS A 164 -43.32 4.82 25.81
C LYS A 164 -43.34 5.34 27.27
N PRO A 165 -42.21 5.41 28.02
CA PRO A 165 -40.83 4.98 27.72
C PRO A 165 -40.21 4.08 28.82
N ASP A 166 -38.95 3.66 28.61
CA ASP A 166 -37.93 3.57 29.68
C ASP A 166 -36.52 3.76 29.07
N GLU A 167 -35.53 4.13 29.86
CA GLU A 167 -34.17 4.47 29.39
C GLU A 167 -33.13 3.39 29.74
N SER A 168 -32.53 2.80 28.70
CA SER A 168 -31.37 1.90 28.85
C SER A 168 -30.46 1.99 27.63
N LEU A 169 -29.15 1.88 27.84
CA LEU A 169 -28.13 2.00 26.79
C LEU A 169 -28.31 0.93 25.69
N PRO A 170 -28.25 1.31 24.40
CA PRO A 170 -28.60 0.39 23.31
C PRO A 170 -27.49 -0.62 23.01
N VAL A 171 -27.47 -1.74 23.74
CA VAL A 171 -26.88 -2.98 23.24
C VAL A 171 -27.62 -3.35 21.96
N LEU A 172 -26.91 -3.40 20.83
CA LEU A 172 -27.51 -3.63 19.51
C LEU A 172 -27.96 -5.10 19.36
N ARG A 173 -29.08 -5.46 19.99
CA ARG A 173 -29.73 -6.75 19.81
C ARG A 173 -30.22 -6.88 18.37
N TYR A 174 -29.50 -7.65 17.57
CA TYR A 174 -30.06 -8.21 16.35
C TYR A 174 -31.27 -9.06 16.73
N ASN A 175 -32.45 -8.68 16.26
CA ASN A 175 -33.61 -9.56 16.31
C ASN A 175 -33.31 -10.80 15.47
N GLU A 176 -33.74 -11.97 15.95
CA GLU A 176 -33.79 -13.21 15.17
C GLU A 176 -34.89 -13.09 14.11
N GLY A 177 -34.59 -12.35 13.04
CA GLY A 177 -35.37 -12.32 11.81
C GLY A 177 -35.40 -13.71 11.16
N PRO A 178 -36.42 -13.99 10.32
CA PRO A 178 -36.66 -15.34 9.82
C PRO A 178 -35.47 -15.89 9.03
N SER A 179 -35.34 -17.22 8.97
CA SER A 179 -34.36 -17.87 8.09
C SER A 179 -34.77 -17.66 6.63
N TRP A 180 -34.04 -16.80 5.92
CA TRP A 180 -34.14 -16.67 4.46
C TRP A 180 -33.36 -17.84 3.83
N LEU A 181 -34.01 -19.00 3.78
CA LEU A 181 -33.55 -20.12 2.97
C LEU A 181 -33.37 -19.65 1.53
N LEU A 182 -32.12 -19.69 1.05
CA LEU A 182 -31.84 -19.94 -0.36
C LEU A 182 -32.62 -21.20 -0.76
N GLU A 183 -33.23 -21.20 -1.95
CA GLU A 183 -34.00 -22.37 -2.42
C GLU A 183 -33.07 -23.59 -2.50
N LEU A 184 -33.26 -24.55 -1.59
CA LEU A 184 -32.40 -25.72 -1.41
C LEU A 184 -32.70 -26.80 -2.47
N ASP A 185 -32.27 -26.52 -3.70
CA ASP A 185 -32.12 -27.54 -4.73
C ASP A 185 -30.92 -28.47 -4.39
N GLY A 186 -31.19 -29.47 -3.54
CA GLY A 186 -30.53 -30.78 -3.52
C GLY A 186 -29.06 -30.91 -3.09
N GLU A 187 -28.28 -29.83 -3.03
CA GLU A 187 -26.86 -29.89 -2.66
C GLU A 187 -26.66 -30.15 -1.15
N GLU A 188 -25.95 -31.23 -0.81
CA GLU A 188 -25.55 -31.55 0.57
C GLU A 188 -24.64 -30.47 1.18
N ILE A 189 -24.48 -30.49 2.52
CA ILE A 189 -23.50 -29.67 3.26
C ILE A 189 -22.24 -30.51 3.52
N ASN A 190 -21.06 -29.94 3.32
CA ASN A 190 -19.78 -30.66 3.36
C ASN A 190 -19.42 -31.07 4.79
N PRO A 191 -19.34 -32.37 5.12
CA PRO A 191 -18.99 -32.82 6.47
C PRO A 191 -17.53 -32.52 6.87
N LEU A 192 -16.68 -32.03 5.96
CA LEU A 192 -15.25 -31.78 6.19
C LEU A 192 -14.90 -30.32 6.53
N LEU A 193 -15.81 -29.36 6.34
CA LEU A 193 -15.55 -27.94 6.63
C LEU A 193 -16.76 -27.30 7.34
N PRO A 194 -16.56 -26.59 8.48
CA PRO A 194 -17.66 -26.02 9.26
C PRO A 194 -18.23 -24.75 8.61
N SER A 195 -19.06 -24.91 7.57
CA SER A 195 -19.65 -23.81 6.81
C SER A 195 -21.15 -24.03 6.52
N PRO A 196 -22.02 -23.00 6.64
CA PRO A 196 -23.45 -23.11 6.33
C PRO A 196 -23.77 -22.89 4.84
N PHE A 197 -22.76 -22.69 3.98
CA PHE A 197 -22.93 -22.37 2.57
C PHE A 197 -22.95 -23.61 1.65
N PRO A 198 -23.60 -23.55 0.46
CA PRO A 198 -23.67 -24.67 -0.47
C PRO A 198 -22.30 -25.21 -0.90
N ASN A 199 -22.19 -26.53 -1.05
CA ASN A 199 -20.92 -27.21 -1.34
C ASN A 199 -20.21 -26.71 -2.59
N ASP A 200 -20.95 -26.41 -3.65
CA ASP A 200 -20.40 -25.87 -4.89
C ASP A 200 -19.72 -24.50 -4.71
N LEU A 201 -20.20 -23.66 -3.79
CA LEU A 201 -19.58 -22.39 -3.45
C LEU A 201 -18.30 -22.60 -2.64
N VAL A 202 -18.39 -23.41 -1.57
CA VAL A 202 -17.24 -23.73 -0.70
C VAL A 202 -16.13 -24.37 -1.53
N ARG A 203 -16.44 -25.42 -2.32
CA ARG A 203 -15.47 -26.15 -3.14
C ARG A 203 -14.79 -25.26 -4.17
N ARG A 204 -15.53 -24.32 -4.78
CA ARG A 204 -15.00 -23.36 -5.77
C ARG A 204 -13.95 -22.44 -5.15
N HIS A 205 -14.28 -21.74 -4.07
CA HIS A 205 -13.34 -20.78 -3.48
C HIS A 205 -12.19 -21.46 -2.73
N MET A 206 -12.42 -22.61 -2.09
CA MET A 206 -11.34 -23.42 -1.49
C MET A 206 -10.40 -24.04 -2.54
N HIS A 207 -10.82 -24.19 -3.80
CA HIS A 207 -9.94 -24.59 -4.91
C HIS A 207 -9.06 -23.42 -5.41
N SER A 208 -9.58 -22.20 -5.47
CA SER A 208 -8.80 -21.00 -5.83
C SER A 208 -7.83 -20.55 -4.71
N LEU A 209 -8.22 -20.73 -3.45
CA LEU A 209 -7.54 -20.22 -2.26
C LEU A 209 -6.03 -20.52 -2.19
N PRO A 210 -5.54 -21.76 -2.47
CA PRO A 210 -4.11 -22.06 -2.43
C PRO A 210 -3.24 -21.19 -3.35
N GLU A 211 -3.74 -20.86 -4.53
CA GLU A 211 -3.03 -20.06 -5.53
C GLU A 211 -3.03 -18.56 -5.15
N VAL A 212 -4.10 -18.08 -4.50
CA VAL A 212 -4.15 -16.72 -3.93
C VAL A 212 -3.17 -16.59 -2.75
N LEU A 213 -3.15 -17.58 -1.84
CA LEU A 213 -2.18 -17.62 -0.74
C LEU A 213 -0.74 -17.69 -1.24
N ALA A 214 -0.42 -18.57 -2.18
CA ALA A 214 0.93 -18.69 -2.71
C ALA A 214 1.41 -17.40 -3.41
N LYS A 215 0.49 -16.61 -4.00
CA LYS A 215 0.78 -15.29 -4.59
C LYS A 215 1.12 -14.22 -3.57
N LEU A 216 0.63 -14.31 -2.32
CA LEU A 216 1.02 -13.41 -1.23
C LEU A 216 2.50 -13.53 -0.82
N VAL A 217 3.20 -14.59 -1.24
CA VAL A 217 4.61 -14.82 -0.85
C VAL A 217 5.53 -15.21 -2.01
N SER A 218 5.01 -15.36 -3.23
CA SER A 218 5.79 -15.81 -4.39
C SER A 218 5.16 -15.38 -5.71
N LYS A 219 5.94 -14.72 -6.59
CA LYS A 219 5.53 -14.48 -7.99
C LYS A 219 5.25 -15.77 -8.75
N ALA A 220 6.02 -16.81 -8.45
CA ALA A 220 5.88 -18.14 -9.03
C ALA A 220 4.75 -18.98 -8.37
N ALA A 221 4.05 -18.41 -7.38
CA ALA A 221 2.90 -19.01 -6.68
C ALA A 221 3.16 -20.48 -6.30
N LEU A 222 2.23 -21.39 -6.60
CA LEU A 222 2.33 -22.82 -6.29
C LEU A 222 3.44 -23.58 -7.05
N SER A 223 4.17 -22.94 -7.98
CA SER A 223 5.37 -23.57 -8.58
C SER A 223 6.64 -23.40 -7.70
N ALA A 224 6.67 -22.41 -6.80
CA ALA A 224 7.76 -22.25 -5.82
C ALA A 224 7.55 -23.14 -4.56
N PRO A 225 8.63 -23.74 -3.99
CA PRO A 225 8.52 -24.50 -2.75
C PRO A 225 7.94 -23.68 -1.57
N TYR A 226 8.42 -22.45 -1.37
CA TYR A 226 7.96 -21.57 -0.29
C TYR A 226 6.46 -21.22 -0.42
N GLY A 227 6.00 -20.90 -1.64
CA GLY A 227 4.60 -20.60 -1.92
C GLY A 227 3.67 -21.79 -1.65
N ARG A 228 4.11 -23.03 -1.98
CA ARG A 228 3.38 -24.25 -1.63
C ARG A 228 3.34 -24.50 -0.13
N ALA A 229 4.46 -24.35 0.57
CA ALA A 229 4.53 -24.58 2.02
C ALA A 229 3.59 -23.62 2.76
N PHE A 230 3.76 -22.31 2.58
CA PHE A 230 2.90 -21.27 3.16
C PHE A 230 1.41 -21.50 2.88
N SER A 231 1.07 -21.84 1.63
CA SER A 231 -0.31 -22.18 1.28
C SER A 231 -0.80 -23.45 1.97
N SER A 232 0.02 -24.50 2.10
CA SER A 232 -0.37 -25.77 2.71
C SER A 232 -0.59 -25.61 4.21
N ASP A 233 0.30 -24.88 4.89
CA ASP A 233 0.27 -24.67 6.33
C ASP A 233 -0.98 -23.87 6.74
N LEU A 234 -1.31 -22.80 6.00
CA LEU A 234 -2.55 -22.05 6.22
C LEU A 234 -3.80 -22.87 5.84
N MET A 235 -3.79 -23.62 4.73
CA MET A 235 -4.95 -24.44 4.34
C MET A 235 -5.28 -25.53 5.38
N ALA A 236 -4.27 -26.05 6.09
CA ALA A 236 -4.46 -27.04 7.15
C ALA A 236 -5.17 -26.48 8.40
N SER A 237 -5.09 -25.18 8.69
CA SER A 237 -5.74 -24.59 9.89
C SER A 237 -7.24 -24.34 9.71
N LEU A 238 -7.71 -24.10 8.47
CA LEU A 238 -9.04 -23.57 8.20
C LEU A 238 -10.20 -24.47 8.67
N SER A 239 -10.03 -25.80 8.66
CA SER A 239 -11.06 -26.74 9.13
C SER A 239 -11.33 -26.63 10.64
N MET A 240 -10.35 -26.16 11.42
CA MET A 240 -10.44 -25.99 12.88
C MET A 240 -10.89 -24.58 13.28
N HIS A 241 -10.90 -23.62 12.35
CA HIS A 241 -11.05 -22.20 12.63
C HIS A 241 -12.14 -21.54 11.75
N PRO A 242 -13.42 -21.61 12.16
CA PRO A 242 -14.53 -21.12 11.34
C PRO A 242 -14.50 -19.62 11.00
N ALA A 243 -13.93 -18.78 11.87
CA ALA A 243 -13.73 -17.36 11.58
C ALA A 243 -12.72 -17.17 10.43
N GLN A 244 -11.58 -17.86 10.50
CA GLN A 244 -10.53 -17.84 9.49
C GLN A 244 -11.00 -18.42 8.15
N LEU A 245 -11.76 -19.53 8.18
CA LEU A 245 -12.35 -20.17 6.99
C LEU A 245 -13.24 -19.20 6.20
N HIS A 246 -14.25 -18.61 6.85
CA HIS A 246 -15.18 -17.71 6.18
C HIS A 246 -14.49 -16.40 5.76
N ALA A 247 -13.55 -15.89 6.56
CA ALA A 247 -12.73 -14.75 6.15
C ALA A 247 -11.94 -15.07 4.86
N MET A 248 -11.31 -16.24 4.74
CA MET A 248 -10.57 -16.59 3.53
C MET A 248 -11.45 -16.92 2.32
N MET A 249 -12.64 -17.48 2.52
CA MET A 249 -13.63 -17.58 1.44
C MET A 249 -14.02 -16.17 0.95
N PHE A 250 -14.30 -15.23 1.85
CA PHE A 250 -14.58 -13.83 1.51
C PHE A 250 -13.40 -13.16 0.78
N ALA A 251 -12.16 -13.32 1.27
CA ALA A 251 -10.96 -12.79 0.65
C ALA A 251 -10.80 -13.23 -0.82
N VAL A 252 -11.05 -14.51 -1.09
CA VAL A 252 -10.96 -15.08 -2.45
C VAL A 252 -12.11 -14.56 -3.32
N MET A 253 -13.33 -14.44 -2.79
CA MET A 253 -14.46 -13.83 -3.51
C MET A 253 -14.15 -12.38 -3.90
N VAL A 254 -13.63 -11.57 -2.97
CA VAL A 254 -13.21 -10.18 -3.25
C VAL A 254 -12.06 -10.15 -4.25
N HIS A 255 -11.03 -10.98 -4.08
CA HIS A 255 -9.87 -11.06 -4.99
C HIS A 255 -10.31 -11.41 -6.43
N ASP A 256 -11.06 -12.49 -6.60
CA ASP A 256 -11.54 -12.94 -7.91
C ASP A 256 -12.45 -11.90 -8.57
N ARG A 257 -13.29 -11.21 -7.78
CA ARG A 257 -14.17 -10.13 -8.25
C ARG A 257 -13.40 -8.90 -8.73
N ILE A 258 -12.40 -8.45 -7.97
CA ILE A 258 -11.54 -7.30 -8.35
C ILE A 258 -10.65 -7.67 -9.55
N GLN A 259 -10.17 -8.91 -9.63
CA GLN A 259 -9.41 -9.42 -10.78
C GLN A 259 -10.27 -9.43 -12.07
N GLN A 260 -11.57 -9.67 -11.95
CA GLN A 260 -12.55 -9.59 -13.05
C GLN A 260 -13.00 -8.15 -13.38
N GLY A 261 -12.60 -7.14 -12.60
CA GLY A 261 -13.02 -5.75 -12.79
C GLY A 261 -14.48 -5.46 -12.43
N ILE A 262 -15.03 -6.19 -11.46
CA ILE A 262 -16.44 -6.07 -11.03
C ILE A 262 -16.51 -5.26 -9.74
N SER A 263 -16.91 -3.99 -9.82
CA SER A 263 -16.82 -3.06 -8.68
C SER A 263 -17.82 -3.33 -7.53
N ASN A 264 -18.95 -3.98 -7.81
CA ASN A 264 -20.00 -4.22 -6.82
C ASN A 264 -19.92 -5.64 -6.23
N PRO A 265 -19.88 -5.79 -4.89
CA PRO A 265 -19.87 -7.09 -4.23
C PRO A 265 -21.20 -7.82 -4.43
N THR A 266 -21.15 -9.15 -4.48
CA THR A 266 -22.35 -9.97 -4.58
C THR A 266 -23.06 -10.11 -3.22
N ALA A 267 -24.36 -10.44 -3.21
CA ALA A 267 -25.06 -10.73 -1.97
C ALA A 267 -24.40 -11.90 -1.20
N THR A 268 -23.98 -12.94 -1.92
CA THR A 268 -23.27 -14.10 -1.36
C THR A 268 -21.93 -13.73 -0.73
N GLU A 269 -21.14 -12.86 -1.38
CA GLU A 269 -19.87 -12.34 -0.85
C GLU A 269 -20.09 -11.59 0.48
N LEU A 270 -21.11 -10.74 0.55
CA LEU A 270 -21.47 -10.05 1.79
C LEU A 270 -21.97 -11.03 2.88
N MET A 271 -22.71 -12.09 2.52
CA MET A 271 -23.13 -13.12 3.47
C MET A 271 -21.94 -13.90 4.04
N VAL A 272 -20.96 -14.27 3.22
CA VAL A 272 -19.74 -14.98 3.69
C VAL A 272 -18.90 -14.06 4.60
N GLY A 273 -18.78 -12.77 4.27
CA GLY A 273 -18.13 -11.78 5.14
C GLY A 273 -18.86 -11.58 6.49
N MET A 274 -20.20 -11.50 6.49
CA MET A 274 -21.00 -11.45 7.71
C MET A 274 -20.84 -12.71 8.58
N GLU A 275 -20.73 -13.89 7.96
CA GLU A 275 -20.53 -15.15 8.69
C GLU A 275 -19.15 -15.23 9.35
N ALA A 276 -18.11 -14.70 8.70
CA ALA A 276 -16.79 -14.51 9.29
C ALA A 276 -16.86 -13.61 10.54
N ILE A 277 -17.54 -12.46 10.44
CA ILE A 277 -17.76 -11.52 11.56
C ILE A 277 -18.57 -12.20 12.68
N ARG A 278 -19.60 -12.99 12.36
CA ARG A 278 -20.43 -13.70 13.34
C ARG A 278 -19.61 -14.71 14.15
N HIS A 279 -18.75 -15.48 13.49
CA HIS A 279 -17.83 -16.40 14.17
C HIS A 279 -16.78 -15.65 14.99
N LEU A 280 -16.14 -14.64 14.40
CA LEU A 280 -15.10 -13.84 15.04
C LEU A 280 -15.61 -13.15 16.31
N ASN A 281 -16.80 -12.54 16.28
CA ASN A 281 -17.42 -11.93 17.46
C ASN A 281 -17.63 -12.95 18.59
N LYS A 282 -18.00 -14.21 18.27
CA LYS A 282 -18.17 -15.28 19.27
C LYS A 282 -16.83 -15.68 19.90
N GLU A 283 -15.73 -15.63 19.16
CA GLU A 283 -14.40 -16.02 19.65
C GLU A 283 -13.68 -14.90 20.40
N ILE A 284 -13.82 -13.64 19.97
CA ILE A 284 -13.34 -12.46 20.69
C ILE A 284 -14.15 -12.23 22.00
N SER A 285 -15.45 -12.54 22.02
CA SER A 285 -16.27 -12.49 23.25
C SER A 285 -15.96 -13.62 24.24
N SER A 286 -14.93 -14.43 24.00
CA SER A 286 -14.47 -15.42 24.97
C SER A 286 -13.75 -14.74 26.14
N PRO A 287 -13.94 -15.19 27.40
CA PRO A 287 -13.16 -14.68 28.53
C PRO A 287 -11.70 -15.15 28.53
N ASP A 288 -11.29 -15.96 27.54
CA ASP A 288 -9.92 -16.43 27.32
C ASP A 288 -9.17 -15.50 26.34
N PRO A 289 -8.15 -14.75 26.79
CA PRO A 289 -7.38 -13.86 25.93
C PRO A 289 -6.58 -14.59 24.84
N GLU A 290 -6.06 -15.80 25.10
CA GLU A 290 -5.28 -16.56 24.10
C GLU A 290 -6.17 -16.99 22.93
N ARG A 291 -7.47 -17.23 23.18
CA ARG A 291 -8.45 -17.49 22.12
C ARG A 291 -8.77 -16.24 21.33
N ALA A 292 -9.05 -15.12 22.00
CA ALA A 292 -9.39 -13.85 21.36
C ALA A 292 -8.24 -13.33 20.48
N LEU A 293 -6.99 -13.46 20.97
CA LEU A 293 -5.76 -13.07 20.28
C LEU A 293 -5.10 -14.20 19.49
N SER A 294 -5.81 -15.29 19.20
CA SER A 294 -5.25 -16.40 18.42
C SER A 294 -4.93 -15.98 16.98
N ASP A 295 -3.85 -16.56 16.42
CA ASP A 295 -3.38 -16.35 15.05
C ASP A 295 -4.51 -16.40 13.99
N SER A 296 -5.46 -17.33 14.16
CA SER A 296 -6.70 -17.45 13.35
C SER A 296 -7.53 -16.17 13.34
N ASN A 297 -7.78 -15.59 14.52
CA ASN A 297 -8.63 -14.43 14.69
C ASN A 297 -7.91 -13.14 14.29
N ILE A 298 -6.61 -13.04 14.54
CA ILE A 298 -5.74 -11.98 13.98
C ILE A 298 -5.83 -11.98 12.45
N TRP A 299 -5.72 -13.15 11.82
CA TRP A 299 -5.82 -13.29 10.37
C TRP A 299 -7.23 -13.00 9.83
N ALA A 300 -8.28 -13.42 10.54
CA ALA A 300 -9.66 -13.09 10.17
C ALA A 300 -9.93 -11.57 10.21
N VAL A 301 -9.46 -10.86 11.26
CA VAL A 301 -9.54 -9.39 11.34
C VAL A 301 -8.71 -8.73 10.23
N LEU A 302 -7.47 -9.17 10.02
CA LEU A 302 -6.57 -8.67 8.97
C LEU A 302 -7.23 -8.75 7.58
N VAL A 303 -7.85 -9.89 7.28
CA VAL A 303 -8.57 -10.10 6.02
C VAL A 303 -9.78 -9.15 5.89
N LEU A 304 -10.60 -9.04 6.93
CA LEU A 304 -11.78 -8.15 6.93
C LEU A 304 -11.39 -6.67 6.84
N ALA A 305 -10.24 -6.28 7.42
CA ALA A 305 -9.71 -4.92 7.37
C ALA A 305 -9.23 -4.47 5.98
N TYR A 306 -8.64 -5.38 5.20
CA TYR A 306 -8.00 -5.04 3.92
C TYR A 306 -8.72 -5.56 2.67
N SER A 307 -9.76 -6.39 2.82
CA SER A 307 -10.58 -6.93 1.72
C SER A 307 -11.89 -6.14 1.55
N GLY A 308 -11.80 -4.81 1.41
CA GLY A 308 -12.95 -3.94 1.21
C GLY A 308 -13.64 -4.07 -0.16
N ARG A 309 -14.54 -3.13 -0.45
CA ARG A 309 -15.12 -2.96 -1.80
C ARG A 309 -14.04 -2.52 -2.79
N GLU A 310 -14.34 -2.45 -4.08
CA GLU A 310 -13.45 -1.70 -4.99
C GLU A 310 -13.51 -0.21 -4.60
N ASP A 311 -12.34 0.40 -4.39
CA ASP A 311 -12.19 1.84 -4.17
C ASP A 311 -12.62 2.62 -5.43
N LYS A 312 -12.85 3.93 -5.29
CA LYS A 312 -13.27 4.82 -6.39
C LYS A 312 -12.15 5.01 -7.40
N LEU A 313 -12.04 4.08 -8.34
CA LEU A 313 -11.07 4.14 -9.42
C LEU A 313 -11.26 5.38 -10.28
N ARG A 314 -10.15 6.04 -10.60
CA ARG A 314 -10.08 7.19 -11.50
C ARG A 314 -10.52 6.80 -12.93
N PRO A 315 -11.33 7.62 -13.63
CA PRO A 315 -11.87 7.32 -14.96
C PRO A 315 -10.96 7.78 -16.12
N ALA A 316 -9.72 8.18 -15.87
CA ALA A 316 -8.86 8.75 -16.91
C ALA A 316 -8.38 7.71 -17.94
N GLN A 317 -8.05 8.18 -19.14
CA GLN A 317 -7.63 7.34 -20.27
C GLN A 317 -6.10 7.18 -20.40
N SER A 318 -5.32 7.87 -19.55
CA SER A 318 -3.85 7.86 -19.57
C SER A 318 -3.29 7.92 -18.15
N TYR A 319 -2.21 7.16 -17.93
CA TYR A 319 -1.60 6.92 -16.62
C TYR A 319 -0.07 6.83 -16.73
N PRO A 320 0.66 7.06 -15.63
CA PRO A 320 2.10 6.80 -15.57
C PRO A 320 2.46 5.35 -15.92
N ARG A 321 3.60 5.16 -16.58
CA ARG A 321 4.16 3.85 -16.90
C ARG A 321 4.83 3.26 -15.65
N GLN A 322 4.71 1.94 -15.48
CA GLN A 322 5.11 1.25 -14.25
C GLN A 322 6.04 0.07 -14.49
N SER A 323 6.85 -0.24 -13.47
CA SER A 323 7.68 -1.44 -13.40
C SER A 323 6.85 -2.73 -13.50
N PHE A 324 7.50 -3.76 -14.03
CA PHE A 324 6.98 -5.13 -14.15
C PHE A 324 6.72 -5.81 -12.79
N LEU A 325 7.06 -5.14 -11.67
CA LEU A 325 6.73 -5.58 -10.31
C LEU A 325 5.29 -5.29 -9.86
N ARG A 326 4.47 -4.60 -10.66
CA ARG A 326 3.02 -4.34 -10.38
C ARG A 326 2.20 -5.61 -10.04
N GLU A 327 2.60 -6.77 -10.55
CA GLU A 327 1.95 -8.06 -10.31
C GLU A 327 2.55 -8.83 -9.13
N LEU A 328 3.70 -8.41 -8.60
CA LEU A 328 4.37 -9.05 -7.46
C LEU A 328 3.53 -8.86 -6.18
N GLN A 329 3.24 -9.95 -5.47
CA GLN A 329 2.36 -9.95 -4.30
C GLN A 329 0.93 -9.47 -4.60
N SER A 330 0.46 -9.60 -5.85
CA SER A 330 -0.86 -9.16 -6.33
C SER A 330 -1.25 -7.72 -5.94
N ILE A 331 -0.28 -6.81 -5.79
CA ILE A 331 -0.55 -5.41 -5.36
C ILE A 331 -1.50 -4.67 -6.31
N HIS A 332 -1.50 -5.01 -7.62
CA HIS A 332 -2.46 -4.55 -8.61
C HIS A 332 -3.94 -4.88 -8.34
N ILE A 333 -4.22 -5.83 -7.45
CA ILE A 333 -5.56 -6.22 -6.99
C ILE A 333 -5.78 -5.64 -5.59
N TYR A 334 -4.91 -5.97 -4.62
CA TYR A 334 -5.11 -5.59 -3.21
C TYR A 334 -5.13 -4.07 -2.97
N LEU A 335 -4.33 -3.29 -3.70
CA LEU A 335 -4.33 -1.83 -3.54
C LEU A 335 -5.60 -1.15 -4.09
N LYS A 336 -6.41 -1.84 -4.92
CA LYS A 336 -7.74 -1.36 -5.35
C LYS A 336 -8.85 -1.65 -4.34
N MET A 337 -8.60 -2.47 -3.32
CA MET A 337 -9.57 -2.73 -2.26
C MET A 337 -9.59 -1.57 -1.28
N ASP A 338 -10.77 -1.18 -0.81
CA ASP A 338 -10.93 -0.18 0.25
C ASP A 338 -10.38 -0.70 1.61
N ILE A 339 -10.16 0.19 2.59
CA ILE A 339 -9.76 -0.18 3.97
C ILE A 339 -10.95 -0.03 4.91
N VAL A 340 -11.32 -1.12 5.60
CA VAL A 340 -12.38 -1.08 6.62
C VAL A 340 -11.77 -0.65 7.95
N ILE A 341 -11.82 0.65 8.23
CA ILE A 341 -11.11 1.30 9.35
C ILE A 341 -11.50 0.70 10.72
N GLU A 342 -12.75 0.27 10.88
CA GLU A 342 -13.26 -0.37 12.09
C GLU A 342 -12.51 -1.68 12.39
N HIS A 343 -12.20 -2.46 11.36
CA HIS A 343 -11.42 -3.70 11.48
C HIS A 343 -9.91 -3.41 11.59
N VAL A 344 -9.40 -2.33 10.99
CA VAL A 344 -8.01 -1.87 11.22
C VAL A 344 -7.81 -1.48 12.68
N LEU A 345 -8.73 -0.73 13.29
CA LEU A 345 -8.69 -0.37 14.71
C LEU A 345 -8.76 -1.62 15.61
N GLY A 346 -9.60 -2.59 15.24
CA GLY A 346 -9.62 -3.91 15.90
C GLY A 346 -8.29 -4.65 15.80
N LEU A 347 -7.63 -4.63 14.64
CA LEU A 347 -6.32 -5.25 14.42
C LEU A 347 -5.24 -4.55 15.26
N VAL A 348 -5.19 -3.22 15.25
CA VAL A 348 -4.26 -2.43 16.08
C VAL A 348 -4.45 -2.79 17.55
N LYS A 349 -5.69 -2.88 18.04
CA LYS A 349 -5.94 -3.27 19.44
C LYS A 349 -5.55 -4.71 19.77
N MET A 350 -5.66 -5.65 18.81
CA MET A 350 -5.09 -6.98 18.97
C MET A 350 -3.56 -6.94 19.06
N MET A 351 -2.90 -6.13 18.23
CA MET A 351 -1.43 -6.02 18.24
C MET A 351 -0.91 -5.28 19.48
N GLU A 352 -1.64 -4.31 20.02
CA GLU A 352 -1.36 -3.71 21.34
C GLU A 352 -1.38 -4.75 22.47
N LEU A 353 -2.43 -5.58 22.52
CA LEU A 353 -2.60 -6.59 23.57
C LEU A 353 -1.62 -7.77 23.43
N LEU A 354 -1.27 -8.14 22.19
CA LEU A 354 -0.24 -9.13 21.90
C LEU A 354 1.17 -8.56 22.16
N GLY A 355 1.41 -7.30 21.82
CA GLY A 355 2.70 -6.61 21.87
C GLY A 355 3.57 -6.92 20.65
N ASP A 356 4.43 -7.94 20.76
CA ASP A 356 5.43 -8.26 19.73
C ASP A 356 4.85 -9.21 18.66
N LEU A 357 4.93 -8.82 17.38
CA LEU A 357 4.50 -9.65 16.25
C LEU A 357 5.19 -11.03 16.20
N ARG A 358 6.38 -11.17 16.81
CA ARG A 358 7.10 -12.45 16.94
C ARG A 358 6.39 -13.47 17.86
N LYS A 359 5.34 -13.07 18.57
CA LYS A 359 4.46 -14.00 19.32
C LYS A 359 3.45 -14.74 18.44
N ILE A 360 3.21 -14.26 17.21
CA ILE A 360 2.37 -14.94 16.22
C ILE A 360 3.12 -16.20 15.76
N LYS A 361 2.52 -17.38 15.95
CA LYS A 361 3.22 -18.69 15.84
C LYS A 361 3.12 -19.27 14.42
N THR A 362 2.03 -18.96 13.72
CA THR A 362 1.71 -19.47 12.39
C THR A 362 2.55 -18.76 11.31
N PRO A 363 3.35 -19.49 10.51
CA PRO A 363 4.26 -18.89 9.54
C PRO A 363 3.57 -17.96 8.53
N GLY A 364 4.16 -16.78 8.30
CA GLY A 364 3.71 -15.80 7.31
C GLY A 364 2.57 -14.88 7.78
N ILE A 365 1.94 -15.13 8.94
CA ILE A 365 0.89 -14.25 9.47
C ILE A 365 1.46 -12.90 9.91
N ALA A 366 2.54 -12.88 10.70
CA ALA A 366 3.22 -11.65 11.12
C ALA A 366 3.72 -10.82 9.92
N GLN A 367 4.24 -11.49 8.88
CA GLN A 367 4.69 -10.88 7.63
C GLN A 367 3.53 -10.25 6.86
N THR A 368 2.37 -10.91 6.81
CA THR A 368 1.19 -10.37 6.11
C THR A 368 0.55 -9.21 6.88
N VAL A 369 0.54 -9.24 8.22
CA VAL A 369 0.17 -8.09 9.07
C VAL A 369 1.09 -6.90 8.76
N SER A 370 2.41 -7.12 8.79
CA SER A 370 3.42 -6.10 8.48
C SER A 370 3.22 -5.49 7.08
N TRP A 371 3.07 -6.33 6.05
CA TRP A 371 2.81 -5.90 4.68
C TRP A 371 1.47 -5.15 4.52
N ALA A 372 0.42 -5.54 5.25
CA ALA A 372 -0.84 -4.79 5.26
C ALA A 372 -0.68 -3.40 5.92
N GLY A 373 0.17 -3.29 6.94
CA GLY A 373 0.62 -1.99 7.47
C GLY A 373 1.27 -1.10 6.40
N VAL A 374 2.10 -1.69 5.53
CA VAL A 374 2.70 -1.00 4.37
C VAL A 374 1.65 -0.64 3.32
N MET A 375 0.66 -1.50 3.04
CA MET A 375 -0.47 -1.14 2.15
C MET A 375 -1.31 0.02 2.70
N GLY A 376 -1.57 0.04 4.01
CA GLY A 376 -2.29 1.12 4.68
C GLY A 376 -1.55 2.45 4.60
N ALA A 377 -0.24 2.43 4.85
CA ALA A 377 0.66 3.57 4.67
C ALA A 377 0.62 4.11 3.24
N VAL A 378 0.72 3.23 2.24
CA VAL A 378 0.68 3.55 0.82
C VAL A 378 -0.66 4.18 0.41
N ARG A 379 -1.80 3.60 0.82
CA ARG A 379 -3.13 4.10 0.45
C ARG A 379 -3.47 5.45 1.11
N ASN A 380 -2.96 5.74 2.30
CA ASN A 380 -3.26 6.98 3.02
C ASN A 380 -2.17 8.06 2.89
N LEU A 381 -0.98 7.71 2.39
CA LEU A 381 0.24 8.50 2.45
C LEU A 381 0.59 8.92 3.89
N THR A 382 0.67 7.90 4.75
CA THR A 382 1.00 7.95 6.18
C THR A 382 2.15 6.98 6.49
N ARG A 383 2.61 6.94 7.74
CA ARG A 383 3.59 5.95 8.20
C ARG A 383 2.97 4.54 8.34
N PRO A 384 3.75 3.45 8.24
CA PRO A 384 3.27 2.10 8.52
C PRO A 384 2.91 1.91 9.99
N ILE A 385 1.69 1.47 10.26
CA ILE A 385 1.18 1.20 11.61
C ILE A 385 1.81 -0.04 12.28
N PHE A 386 2.59 -0.84 11.54
CA PHE A 386 3.24 -2.06 12.03
C PHE A 386 4.74 -2.06 11.67
N PRO A 387 5.64 -2.61 12.52
CA PRO A 387 7.06 -2.76 12.20
C PRO A 387 7.25 -3.73 11.03
N PHE A 388 8.40 -3.63 10.36
CA PHE A 388 8.73 -4.52 9.25
C PHE A 388 9.03 -5.95 9.72
N VAL A 389 8.42 -6.95 9.07
CA VAL A 389 8.66 -8.38 9.30
C VAL A 389 8.77 -9.10 7.95
N SER A 390 9.88 -9.81 7.73
CA SER A 390 10.22 -10.48 6.46
C SER A 390 9.91 -11.97 6.44
N HIS A 391 9.76 -12.52 5.23
CA HIS A 391 9.66 -13.95 4.95
C HIS A 391 11.01 -14.69 5.03
N THR A 392 12.11 -13.97 4.81
CA THR A 392 13.50 -14.44 4.82
C THR A 392 14.40 -13.51 5.66
N ALA A 393 15.61 -13.97 6.00
CA ALA A 393 16.63 -13.16 6.70
C ALA A 393 17.86 -12.84 5.83
N THR A 394 17.89 -13.32 4.58
CA THR A 394 19.05 -13.31 3.67
C THR A 394 19.17 -12.04 2.82
N PHE A 395 18.21 -11.13 2.92
CA PHE A 395 18.05 -10.02 1.98
C PHE A 395 18.72 -8.70 2.42
N VAL A 396 19.27 -8.65 3.63
CA VAL A 396 20.02 -7.54 4.24
C VAL A 396 21.41 -7.99 4.72
N HIS A 397 22.33 -7.05 4.81
CA HIS A 397 23.63 -7.19 5.45
C HIS A 397 23.55 -6.89 6.97
N GLU A 398 24.63 -7.17 7.71
CA GLU A 398 24.72 -6.99 9.17
C GLU A 398 24.58 -5.51 9.61
N ASP A 399 24.81 -4.57 8.69
CA ASP A 399 24.63 -3.12 8.85
C ASP A 399 23.17 -2.65 8.61
N GLY A 400 22.25 -3.57 8.30
CA GLY A 400 20.85 -3.26 7.99
C GLY A 400 20.61 -2.69 6.58
N ARG A 401 21.63 -2.67 5.70
CA ARG A 401 21.51 -2.28 4.28
C ARG A 401 21.00 -3.45 3.43
N LEU A 402 20.38 -3.17 2.28
CA LEU A 402 20.04 -4.21 1.32
C LEU A 402 21.27 -5.00 0.82
N ALA A 403 21.16 -6.32 0.78
CA ALA A 403 22.19 -7.21 0.25
C ALA A 403 22.26 -7.12 -1.29
N VAL A 404 23.09 -6.22 -1.82
CA VAL A 404 23.35 -6.01 -3.27
C VAL A 404 24.84 -5.90 -3.52
N SER A 405 25.41 -6.95 -4.11
CA SER A 405 26.85 -7.12 -4.32
C SER A 405 27.40 -6.22 -5.42
N GLN A 406 28.70 -5.90 -5.34
CA GLN A 406 29.39 -5.03 -6.29
C GLN A 406 29.24 -5.50 -7.76
N HIS A 407 29.26 -6.81 -8.00
CA HIS A 407 29.06 -7.39 -9.33
C HIS A 407 27.71 -6.99 -9.96
N GLU A 408 26.64 -6.94 -9.16
CA GLU A 408 25.29 -6.57 -9.63
C GLU A 408 25.19 -5.08 -9.97
N ARG A 409 25.92 -4.24 -9.21
CA ARG A 409 26.05 -2.79 -9.42
C ARG A 409 26.80 -2.52 -10.73
N GLU A 410 27.92 -3.19 -10.93
CA GLU A 410 28.73 -3.12 -12.15
C GLU A 410 27.97 -3.61 -13.39
N ALA A 411 27.20 -4.69 -13.26
CA ALA A 411 26.40 -5.21 -14.36
C ALA A 411 25.44 -4.16 -14.93
N VAL A 412 24.70 -3.44 -14.08
CA VAL A 412 23.71 -2.43 -14.51
C VAL A 412 24.29 -1.02 -14.68
N ALA A 413 25.58 -0.79 -14.43
CA ALA A 413 26.18 0.54 -14.45
C ALA A 413 26.01 1.27 -15.79
N LYS A 414 25.96 0.54 -16.92
CA LYS A 414 25.65 1.11 -18.25
C LYS A 414 24.19 1.56 -18.33
N ASP A 415 23.27 0.71 -17.86
CA ASP A 415 21.83 0.90 -17.94
C ASP A 415 21.36 2.02 -17.01
N LEU A 416 21.75 1.97 -15.73
CA LEU A 416 21.31 2.89 -14.67
C LEU A 416 22.24 4.08 -14.44
N GLY A 417 23.53 3.99 -14.79
CA GLY A 417 24.50 5.08 -14.56
C GLY A 417 24.90 5.20 -13.08
N LEU A 418 25.26 6.42 -12.67
CA LEU A 418 25.63 6.74 -11.28
C LEU A 418 24.38 7.01 -10.43
N LEU A 419 23.51 6.00 -10.35
CA LEU A 419 22.22 6.08 -9.68
C LEU A 419 22.37 6.56 -8.23
N GLY A 420 21.60 7.58 -7.85
CA GLY A 420 21.63 8.19 -6.51
C GLY A 420 22.82 9.14 -6.21
N ALA A 421 23.87 9.18 -7.04
CA ALA A 421 25.05 10.03 -6.77
C ALA A 421 24.76 11.54 -6.76
N GLY A 422 23.67 11.97 -7.38
CA GLY A 422 23.23 13.38 -7.45
C GLY A 422 22.71 13.93 -6.12
N PHE A 423 22.15 13.09 -5.24
CA PHE A 423 21.68 13.54 -3.92
C PHE A 423 22.86 13.90 -2.99
N TRP A 424 23.96 13.14 -3.07
CA TRP A 424 25.20 13.41 -2.35
C TRP A 424 25.81 14.76 -2.76
N GLN A 425 25.68 15.15 -4.03
CA GLN A 425 26.14 16.46 -4.52
C GLN A 425 25.36 17.65 -3.91
N VAL A 426 24.16 17.42 -3.35
CA VAL A 426 23.34 18.49 -2.75
C VAL A 426 23.69 18.70 -1.27
N TRP A 427 23.65 17.63 -0.46
CA TRP A 427 23.78 17.77 0.99
C TRP A 427 25.21 17.52 1.51
N SER A 428 26.05 16.72 0.82
CA SER A 428 27.43 16.45 1.29
C SER A 428 28.40 17.61 1.08
N LEU A 429 28.07 18.61 0.26
CA LEU A 429 28.83 19.86 0.18
C LEU A 429 28.64 20.74 1.43
N ASN A 430 27.56 20.49 2.20
CA ASN A 430 27.17 21.25 3.38
C ASN A 430 27.40 20.45 4.68
N ALA A 431 28.36 19.51 4.69
CA ALA A 431 28.55 18.48 5.72
C ALA A 431 29.08 18.97 7.10
N ALA A 432 28.79 20.21 7.50
CA ALA A 432 28.93 20.68 8.87
C ALA A 432 27.80 20.08 9.73
N SER A 433 27.97 18.81 10.13
CA SER A 433 26.96 17.96 10.78
C SER A 433 25.63 17.89 10.02
N THR A 434 25.53 16.93 9.09
CA THR A 434 24.25 16.51 8.51
C THR A 434 23.24 16.22 9.61
N ALA A 435 22.03 16.77 9.51
CA ALA A 435 20.99 16.52 10.49
C ALA A 435 20.44 15.09 10.34
N ALA A 436 20.14 14.43 11.47
CA ALA A 436 19.77 13.00 11.49
C ALA A 436 18.50 12.63 10.68
N TYR A 437 17.66 13.62 10.30
CA TYR A 437 16.53 13.40 9.39
C TYR A 437 16.97 13.30 7.92
N LEU A 438 18.07 13.97 7.52
CA LEU A 438 18.69 13.85 6.20
C LEU A 438 19.46 12.53 6.08
N ASP A 439 20.16 12.08 7.13
CA ASP A 439 20.85 10.78 7.12
C ASP A 439 19.86 9.62 6.87
N ARG A 440 18.71 9.65 7.54
CA ARG A 440 17.61 8.68 7.29
C ARG A 440 17.06 8.75 5.87
N LEU A 441 16.93 9.95 5.30
CA LEU A 441 16.54 10.13 3.89
C LEU A 441 17.61 9.58 2.93
N PHE A 442 18.89 9.81 3.22
CA PHE A 442 20.01 9.26 2.46
C PHE A 442 20.04 7.73 2.47
N GLU A 443 19.88 7.10 3.64
CA GLU A 443 19.76 5.64 3.74
C GLU A 443 18.63 5.10 2.86
N VAL A 444 17.45 5.73 2.92
CA VAL A 444 16.28 5.34 2.12
C VAL A 444 16.56 5.51 0.63
N ILE A 445 17.18 6.61 0.21
CA ILE A 445 17.57 6.84 -1.18
C ILE A 445 18.58 5.79 -1.66
N GLN A 446 19.55 5.40 -0.81
CA GLN A 446 20.47 4.30 -1.11
C GLN A 446 19.72 2.96 -1.21
N ASP A 447 18.80 2.63 -0.30
CA ASP A 447 18.00 1.40 -0.36
C ASP A 447 17.12 1.35 -1.62
N MET A 448 16.55 2.48 -2.03
CA MET A 448 15.80 2.62 -3.28
C MET A 448 16.67 2.47 -4.52
N ALA A 449 17.92 2.97 -4.49
CA ALA A 449 18.89 2.76 -5.55
C ALA A 449 19.31 1.29 -5.64
N ASP A 450 19.63 0.67 -4.50
CA ASP A 450 20.00 -0.74 -4.36
C ASP A 450 18.88 -1.66 -4.86
N PHE A 451 17.62 -1.40 -4.49
CA PHE A 451 16.49 -2.15 -5.02
C PHE A 451 16.27 -1.91 -6.52
N THR A 452 16.53 -0.70 -7.04
CA THR A 452 16.46 -0.44 -8.50
C THR A 452 17.50 -1.27 -9.27
N ILE A 453 18.66 -1.56 -8.68
CA ILE A 453 19.68 -2.48 -9.24
C ILE A 453 19.15 -3.92 -9.30
N VAL A 454 18.42 -4.37 -8.27
CA VAL A 454 17.73 -5.68 -8.29
C VAL A 454 16.63 -5.71 -9.37
N VAL A 455 15.85 -4.64 -9.49
CA VAL A 455 14.79 -4.47 -10.50
C VAL A 455 15.37 -4.59 -11.92
N GLU A 456 16.39 -3.81 -12.29
CA GLU A 456 16.91 -3.83 -13.67
C GLU A 456 17.66 -5.14 -14.00
N ASN A 457 18.39 -5.74 -13.05
CA ASN A 457 19.00 -7.05 -13.29
C ASN A 457 17.93 -8.12 -13.58
N HIS A 458 16.85 -8.18 -12.80
CA HIS A 458 15.71 -9.07 -13.08
C HIS A 458 15.01 -8.67 -14.40
N ALA A 459 14.85 -7.38 -14.71
CA ALA A 459 14.21 -6.93 -15.94
C ALA A 459 14.97 -7.35 -17.21
N SER A 460 16.29 -7.39 -17.12
CA SER A 460 17.21 -7.88 -18.15
C SER A 460 17.34 -9.41 -18.20
N GLY A 461 16.69 -10.15 -17.30
CA GLY A 461 16.83 -11.62 -17.22
C GLY A 461 18.24 -12.08 -16.81
N ARG A 462 19.02 -11.24 -16.13
CA ARG A 462 20.36 -11.59 -15.65
C ARG A 462 20.25 -12.58 -14.50
N TRP A 463 21.04 -13.65 -14.55
CA TRP A 463 21.05 -14.66 -13.48
C TRP A 463 21.70 -14.11 -12.21
N ILE A 464 20.87 -13.88 -11.19
CA ILE A 464 21.29 -13.62 -9.82
C ILE A 464 20.48 -14.58 -8.93
N PRO A 465 21.10 -15.30 -7.98
CA PRO A 465 20.40 -16.23 -7.11
C PRO A 465 19.59 -15.49 -6.02
N ARG A 466 18.45 -14.91 -6.40
CA ARG A 466 17.39 -14.48 -5.47
C ARG A 466 16.10 -15.23 -5.73
N THR A 467 15.47 -15.68 -4.66
CA THR A 467 14.14 -16.30 -4.64
C THR A 467 13.05 -15.22 -4.73
N SER A 468 11.80 -15.62 -5.04
CA SER A 468 10.68 -14.67 -5.04
C SER A 468 10.36 -14.05 -3.67
N PRO A 469 10.42 -14.79 -2.53
CA PRO A 469 10.30 -14.19 -1.20
C PRO A 469 11.33 -13.10 -0.92
N GLU A 470 12.61 -13.31 -1.25
CA GLU A 470 13.66 -12.31 -1.02
C GLU A 470 13.38 -11.00 -1.79
N ILE A 471 12.92 -11.08 -3.05
CA ILE A 471 12.57 -9.89 -3.83
C ILE A 471 11.34 -9.17 -3.25
N ILE A 472 10.39 -9.92 -2.66
CA ILE A 472 9.23 -9.35 -1.94
C ILE A 472 9.70 -8.65 -0.66
N ASP A 473 10.58 -9.28 0.12
CA ASP A 473 11.12 -8.72 1.36
C ASP A 473 11.94 -7.46 1.10
N GLN A 474 12.88 -7.48 0.13
CA GLN A 474 13.65 -6.29 -0.26
C GLN A 474 12.72 -5.13 -0.65
N ARG A 475 11.72 -5.40 -1.50
CA ARG A 475 10.74 -4.38 -1.92
C ARG A 475 9.97 -3.81 -0.74
N ASN A 476 9.45 -4.67 0.11
CA ASN A 476 8.58 -4.29 1.22
C ASN A 476 9.39 -3.57 2.32
N PHE A 477 10.66 -3.94 2.53
CA PHE A 477 11.60 -3.26 3.43
C PHE A 477 11.89 -1.83 2.97
N VAL A 478 12.25 -1.63 1.69
CA VAL A 478 12.47 -0.28 1.14
C VAL A 478 11.21 0.56 1.24
N GLN A 479 10.04 0.00 0.91
CA GLN A 479 8.78 0.72 1.00
C GLN A 479 8.41 1.05 2.46
N HIS A 480 8.72 0.17 3.41
CA HIS A 480 8.51 0.42 4.84
C HIS A 480 9.41 1.55 5.34
N LYS A 481 10.72 1.51 5.07
CA LYS A 481 11.66 2.59 5.45
C LYS A 481 11.25 3.93 4.82
N LEU A 482 10.90 3.95 3.52
CA LEU A 482 10.46 5.15 2.81
C LEU A 482 9.20 5.77 3.41
N MET A 483 8.15 4.97 3.65
CA MET A 483 6.92 5.48 4.27
C MET A 483 7.10 5.83 5.74
N SER A 484 8.13 5.30 6.41
CA SER A 484 8.46 5.62 7.80
C SER A 484 9.23 6.95 7.97
N LEU A 485 9.66 7.60 6.88
CA LEU A 485 10.22 8.95 6.94
C LEU A 485 9.13 9.96 7.31
N HIS A 486 9.36 10.69 8.41
CA HIS A 486 8.55 11.84 8.82
C HIS A 486 8.37 12.84 7.68
N SER A 487 7.20 13.47 7.62
CA SER A 487 7.01 14.73 6.91
C SER A 487 7.69 15.89 7.64
N GLU A 488 7.91 16.99 6.93
CA GLU A 488 8.29 18.29 7.50
C GLU A 488 7.38 18.71 8.67
N GLU A 489 6.06 18.51 8.54
CA GLU A 489 5.06 18.75 9.60
C GLU A 489 5.33 17.89 10.86
N GLU A 490 5.62 16.59 10.70
CA GLU A 490 6.00 15.70 11.80
C GLU A 490 7.38 16.03 12.40
N LEU A 491 8.34 16.52 11.60
CA LEU A 491 9.66 16.94 12.08
C LEU A 491 9.58 18.18 12.98
N VAL A 492 8.70 19.14 12.66
CA VAL A 492 8.43 20.30 13.52
C VAL A 492 7.65 19.85 14.77
N VAL A 493 6.49 19.22 14.59
CA VAL A 493 5.55 18.94 15.69
C VAL A 493 6.04 17.85 16.65
N SER A 494 6.69 16.80 16.15
CA SER A 494 7.12 15.64 16.96
C SER A 494 8.65 15.52 17.06
N GLY A 495 9.41 16.06 16.11
CA GLY A 495 10.87 16.14 16.20
C GLY A 495 11.38 17.33 17.04
N GLY A 496 10.53 18.32 17.30
CA GLY A 496 10.92 19.54 18.04
C GLY A 496 11.87 20.46 17.26
N LEU A 497 11.98 20.27 15.94
CA LEU A 497 12.80 21.11 15.08
C LEU A 497 12.09 22.43 14.75
N VAL A 498 12.86 23.51 14.63
CA VAL A 498 12.40 24.77 14.07
C VAL A 498 12.28 24.59 12.55
N ALA A 499 11.25 25.16 11.92
CA ALA A 499 10.98 24.93 10.48
C ALA A 499 12.14 25.45 9.61
N GLU A 500 12.75 26.55 10.03
CA GLU A 500 13.91 27.19 9.43
C GLU A 500 15.21 26.34 9.50
N ASP A 501 15.27 25.33 10.37
CA ASP A 501 16.38 24.35 10.45
C ASP A 501 16.17 23.13 9.51
N ILE A 502 15.02 23.03 8.84
CA ILE A 502 14.70 21.95 7.90
C ILE A 502 15.18 22.33 6.50
N ASP A 503 15.92 21.42 5.84
CA ASP A 503 16.39 21.65 4.48
C ASP A 503 15.21 21.90 3.52
N VAL A 504 15.25 23.01 2.81
CA VAL A 504 14.18 23.51 1.91
C VAL A 504 13.80 22.54 0.77
N GLN A 505 14.57 21.48 0.54
CA GLN A 505 14.26 20.40 -0.40
C GLN A 505 13.91 19.07 0.25
N TYR A 506 13.82 18.97 1.58
CA TYR A 506 13.51 17.74 2.30
C TYR A 506 12.17 17.13 1.88
N GLU A 507 11.06 17.84 2.13
CA GLU A 507 9.71 17.32 1.86
C GLU A 507 9.44 17.16 0.36
N THR A 508 9.94 18.09 -0.47
CA THR A 508 9.80 17.98 -1.93
C THR A 508 10.58 16.77 -2.47
N CYS A 509 11.76 16.47 -1.94
CA CYS A 509 12.49 15.24 -2.28
C CYS A 509 11.80 13.98 -1.73
N ARG A 510 11.35 14.00 -0.46
CA ARG A 510 10.67 12.86 0.19
C ARG A 510 9.41 12.45 -0.58
N LEU A 511 8.58 13.42 -0.96
CA LEU A 511 7.38 13.20 -1.80
C LEU A 511 7.76 12.69 -3.20
N ALA A 512 8.83 13.21 -3.82
CA ALA A 512 9.32 12.70 -5.11
C ALA A 512 9.90 11.28 -5.02
N CYS A 513 10.50 10.88 -3.90
CA CYS A 513 10.89 9.50 -3.63
C CYS A 513 9.66 8.59 -3.51
N ILE A 514 8.58 9.04 -2.85
CA ILE A 514 7.30 8.29 -2.83
C ILE A 514 6.72 8.15 -4.24
N VAL A 515 6.75 9.20 -5.07
CA VAL A 515 6.39 9.11 -6.51
C VAL A 515 7.24 8.06 -7.23
N TYR A 516 8.57 8.13 -7.13
CA TYR A 516 9.46 7.16 -7.78
C TYR A 516 9.15 5.72 -7.33
N SER A 517 8.87 5.51 -6.04
CA SER A 517 8.48 4.19 -5.55
C SER A 517 7.19 3.69 -6.20
N PHE A 518 6.15 4.53 -6.28
CA PHE A 518 4.86 4.19 -6.90
C PHE A 518 4.96 3.86 -8.40
N LEU A 519 6.10 4.15 -9.04
CA LEU A 519 6.40 3.79 -10.43
C LEU A 519 7.31 2.56 -10.53
N VAL A 520 8.33 2.46 -9.68
CA VAL A 520 9.46 1.51 -9.85
C VAL A 520 9.55 0.46 -8.75
N VAL A 521 9.60 0.89 -7.48
CA VAL A 521 9.89 0.02 -6.32
C VAL A 521 8.63 -0.74 -5.90
N PHE A 522 7.58 -0.03 -5.54
CA PHE A 522 6.28 -0.58 -5.11
C PHE A 522 5.17 -0.05 -6.03
N PRO A 523 4.96 -0.63 -7.23
CA PRO A 523 4.09 0.00 -8.24
C PRO A 523 2.60 0.04 -7.84
N VAL A 524 2.15 1.20 -7.38
CA VAL A 524 0.76 1.45 -6.94
C VAL A 524 -0.12 1.67 -8.15
N PRO A 525 -1.26 0.97 -8.34
CA PRO A 525 -2.14 1.17 -9.48
C PRO A 525 -2.53 2.66 -9.63
N PRO A 526 -2.19 3.33 -10.74
CA PRO A 526 -2.40 4.78 -10.88
C PRO A 526 -3.87 5.19 -11.10
N VAL A 527 -4.77 4.20 -10.98
CA VAL A 527 -6.22 4.35 -10.89
C VAL A 527 -6.72 4.61 -9.46
N VAL A 528 -5.88 4.43 -8.41
CA VAL A 528 -6.29 4.68 -7.01
C VAL A 528 -5.87 6.07 -6.52
N GLY A 529 -6.62 6.62 -5.57
CA GLY A 529 -6.54 8.01 -5.07
C GLY A 529 -5.25 8.54 -4.41
N PRO A 530 -4.21 7.74 -4.08
CA PRO A 530 -2.94 8.28 -3.58
C PRO A 530 -2.24 9.24 -4.55
N PHE A 531 -2.34 9.04 -5.87
CA PHE A 531 -1.63 9.90 -6.83
C PHE A 531 -2.09 11.36 -6.77
N GLU A 532 -3.40 11.59 -6.69
CA GLU A 532 -4.02 12.91 -6.56
C GLU A 532 -3.56 13.62 -5.26
N THR A 533 -3.56 12.89 -4.14
CA THR A 533 -3.08 13.44 -2.86
C THR A 533 -1.58 13.73 -2.91
N LEU A 534 -0.78 12.85 -3.51
CA LEU A 534 0.68 12.98 -3.62
C LEU A 534 1.09 14.16 -4.51
N VAL A 535 0.48 14.26 -5.69
CA VAL A 535 0.66 15.38 -6.63
C VAL A 535 0.21 16.70 -6.01
N GLY A 536 -0.94 16.72 -5.32
CA GLY A 536 -1.45 17.90 -4.62
C GLY A 536 -0.60 18.33 -3.41
N ARG A 537 0.01 17.39 -2.68
CA ARG A 537 1.02 17.67 -1.64
C ARG A 537 2.28 18.26 -2.27
N LEU A 538 2.89 17.55 -3.23
CA LEU A 538 4.15 17.94 -3.88
C LEU A 538 4.05 19.32 -4.54
N LYS A 539 2.95 19.60 -5.26
CA LYS A 539 2.67 20.92 -5.87
C LYS A 539 2.50 22.05 -4.85
N ARG A 540 2.02 21.76 -3.63
CA ARG A 540 1.92 22.77 -2.56
C ARG A 540 3.30 23.11 -2.03
N THR A 541 4.11 22.11 -1.67
CA THR A 541 5.45 22.34 -1.12
C THR A 541 6.37 23.01 -2.15
N LEU A 542 6.34 22.57 -3.40
CA LEU A 542 7.09 23.21 -4.50
C LEU A 542 6.69 24.68 -4.77
N LYS A 543 5.49 25.12 -4.36
CA LYS A 543 5.07 26.53 -4.43
C LYS A 543 5.58 27.39 -3.27
N ALA A 544 5.97 26.77 -2.15
CA ALA A 544 6.61 27.44 -1.03
C ALA A 544 8.14 27.51 -1.21
N THR A 545 8.71 26.59 -1.98
CA THR A 545 10.13 26.60 -2.36
C THR A 545 10.46 27.73 -3.34
N ASP A 546 11.21 28.76 -2.90
CA ASP A 546 11.97 29.59 -3.83
C ASP A 546 13.16 28.78 -4.35
N TRP A 547 13.10 28.44 -5.64
CA TRP A 547 14.15 27.69 -6.34
C TRP A 547 15.11 28.61 -7.11
N THR A 548 14.83 29.91 -7.23
CA THR A 548 15.66 30.85 -8.02
C THR A 548 17.00 31.14 -7.34
N VAL A 549 17.06 30.99 -6.02
CA VAL A 549 18.28 31.07 -5.20
C VAL A 549 19.10 29.78 -5.16
N PHE A 550 18.70 28.72 -5.88
CA PHE A 550 19.37 27.41 -5.81
C PHE A 550 20.69 27.36 -6.57
N ASP A 551 21.68 26.73 -5.94
CA ASP A 551 22.94 26.37 -6.57
C ASP A 551 22.77 25.25 -7.62
N ARG A 552 23.86 24.94 -8.34
CA ARG A 552 23.78 23.99 -9.47
C ARG A 552 23.37 22.57 -9.06
N PRO A 553 23.84 21.99 -7.93
CA PRO A 553 23.29 20.76 -7.38
C PRO A 553 21.79 20.85 -7.02
N ARG A 554 21.38 21.85 -6.23
CA ARG A 554 19.99 21.99 -5.77
C ARG A 554 18.99 22.18 -6.91
N LEU A 555 19.36 22.97 -7.93
CA LEU A 555 18.55 23.19 -9.12
C LEU A 555 18.38 21.90 -9.95
N ARG A 556 19.42 21.06 -10.03
CA ARG A 556 19.33 19.73 -10.68
C ARG A 556 18.42 18.77 -9.91
N LEU A 557 18.46 18.79 -8.58
CA LEU A 557 17.51 18.04 -7.75
C LEU A 557 16.08 18.55 -7.93
N HIS A 558 15.87 19.86 -7.94
CA HIS A 558 14.56 20.48 -8.17
C HIS A 558 13.98 20.08 -9.54
N LEU A 559 14.80 20.04 -10.60
CA LEU A 559 14.40 19.53 -11.91
C LEU A 559 13.99 18.05 -11.86
N TRP A 560 14.73 17.19 -11.15
CA TRP A 560 14.34 15.78 -10.98
C TRP A 560 13.00 15.64 -10.23
N ILE A 561 12.78 16.44 -9.18
CA ILE A 561 11.51 16.50 -8.42
C ILE A 561 10.35 16.94 -9.32
N LEU A 562 10.55 17.99 -10.13
CA LEU A 562 9.54 18.48 -11.08
C LEU A 562 9.22 17.45 -12.18
N ILE A 563 10.22 16.71 -12.67
CA ILE A 563 10.00 15.58 -13.58
C ILE A 563 9.19 14.47 -12.90
N MET A 564 9.48 14.11 -11.65
CA MET A 564 8.67 13.12 -10.91
C MET A 564 7.21 13.58 -10.75
N GLY A 565 6.99 14.83 -10.33
CA GLY A 565 5.64 15.41 -10.27
C GLY A 565 4.93 15.49 -11.63
N SER A 566 5.69 15.75 -12.71
CA SER A 566 5.19 15.69 -14.09
C SER A 566 4.76 14.28 -14.51
N ILE A 567 5.48 13.25 -14.08
CA ILE A 567 5.09 11.85 -14.34
C ILE A 567 3.86 11.49 -13.51
N ALA A 568 3.87 11.73 -12.20
CA ALA A 568 2.75 11.41 -11.32
C ALA A 568 1.42 12.11 -11.72
N SER A 569 1.50 13.30 -12.32
CA SER A 569 0.35 14.04 -12.83
C SER A 569 -0.13 13.63 -14.23
N ILE A 570 0.38 12.54 -14.85
CA ILE A 570 -0.14 12.06 -16.14
C ILE A 570 -1.66 11.83 -16.06
N GLY A 571 -2.41 12.61 -16.86
CA GLY A 571 -3.87 12.61 -16.91
C GLY A 571 -4.58 13.23 -15.70
N LEU A 572 -3.88 13.99 -14.85
CA LEU A 572 -4.46 14.80 -13.76
C LEU A 572 -4.47 16.29 -14.16
N PRO A 573 -5.42 17.10 -13.63
CA PRO A 573 -5.54 18.52 -13.98
C PRO A 573 -4.31 19.36 -13.61
N ASP A 574 -3.47 18.87 -12.69
CA ASP A 574 -2.25 19.55 -12.29
C ASP A 574 -1.10 19.50 -13.33
N ARG A 575 -1.18 18.62 -14.33
CA ARG A 575 -0.10 18.37 -15.31
C ARG A 575 0.46 19.63 -15.98
N PRO A 576 -0.36 20.58 -16.50
CA PRO A 576 0.18 21.75 -17.19
C PRO A 576 1.05 22.62 -16.28
N TRP A 577 0.75 22.70 -14.98
CA TRP A 577 1.55 23.45 -14.02
C TRP A 577 2.94 22.82 -13.82
N PHE A 578 3.03 21.50 -13.75
CA PHE A 578 4.32 20.82 -13.66
C PHE A 578 5.14 20.97 -14.95
N LEU A 579 4.50 20.83 -16.12
CA LEU A 579 5.19 21.01 -17.41
C LEU A 579 5.75 22.43 -17.58
N LEU A 580 5.00 23.47 -17.20
CA LEU A 580 5.46 24.85 -17.23
C LEU A 580 6.70 25.07 -16.32
N ARG A 581 6.66 24.56 -15.09
CA ARG A 581 7.81 24.66 -14.16
C ARG A 581 9.02 23.84 -14.64
N VAL A 582 8.81 22.68 -15.29
CA VAL A 582 9.91 21.93 -15.93
C VAL A 582 10.56 22.75 -17.05
N MET A 583 9.77 23.47 -17.85
CA MET A 583 10.29 24.31 -18.95
C MET A 583 11.24 25.39 -18.43
N GLU A 584 10.78 26.22 -17.49
CA GLU A 584 11.55 27.28 -16.83
C GLU A 584 12.89 26.74 -16.27
N VAL A 585 12.83 25.63 -15.52
CA VAL A 585 14.02 25.05 -14.88
C VAL A 585 14.94 24.35 -15.88
N LEU A 586 14.45 23.87 -17.04
CA LEU A 586 15.31 23.35 -18.11
C LEU A 586 16.14 24.46 -18.77
N GLU A 587 15.58 25.67 -18.91
CA GLU A 587 16.28 26.84 -19.44
C GLU A 587 17.43 27.27 -18.52
N ASP A 588 17.16 27.46 -17.22
CA ASP A 588 18.21 27.81 -16.24
C ASP A 588 19.26 26.68 -16.07
N VAL A 589 18.85 25.41 -16.15
CA VAL A 589 19.78 24.26 -16.19
C VAL A 589 20.56 24.18 -17.52
N GLY A 590 20.21 24.99 -18.53
CA GLY A 590 20.87 25.05 -19.84
C GLY A 590 20.71 23.76 -20.63
N MET A 591 19.58 23.07 -20.45
CA MET A 591 19.40 21.69 -20.88
C MET A 591 18.84 21.60 -22.31
N THR A 592 19.73 21.57 -23.29
CA THR A 592 19.35 21.67 -24.73
C THR A 592 18.84 20.39 -25.38
N ASN A 593 18.87 19.23 -24.72
CA ASN A 593 18.51 17.96 -25.35
C ASN A 593 18.16 16.83 -24.37
N TRP A 594 17.27 15.93 -24.81
CA TRP A 594 16.84 14.73 -24.06
C TRP A 594 17.98 13.83 -23.58
N LYS A 595 19.09 13.69 -24.34
CA LYS A 595 20.22 12.85 -23.93
C LYS A 595 20.93 13.44 -22.69
N GLY A 596 21.08 14.77 -22.63
CA GLY A 596 21.55 15.49 -21.46
C GLY A 596 20.59 15.36 -20.27
N LEU A 597 19.28 15.54 -20.50
CA LEU A 597 18.28 15.43 -19.44
C LEU A 597 18.26 14.02 -18.84
N LYS A 598 18.21 12.98 -19.68
CA LYS A 598 18.30 11.59 -19.23
C LYS A 598 19.59 11.29 -18.48
N ALA A 599 20.73 11.89 -18.87
CA ALA A 599 21.99 11.73 -18.14
C ALA A 599 21.94 12.35 -16.73
N LEU A 600 21.29 13.51 -16.58
CA LEU A 600 21.02 14.14 -15.28
C LEU A 600 20.06 13.30 -14.44
N LEU A 601 18.93 12.84 -15.01
CA LEU A 601 17.95 12.04 -14.27
C LEU A 601 18.58 10.74 -13.75
N LYS A 602 19.48 10.12 -14.53
CA LYS A 602 20.30 8.96 -14.13
C LYS A 602 21.33 9.20 -13.02
N THR A 603 21.56 10.45 -12.56
CA THR A 603 22.33 10.66 -11.31
C THR A 603 21.45 10.67 -10.06
N PHE A 604 20.14 10.85 -10.20
CA PHE A 604 19.18 10.73 -9.10
C PHE A 604 18.55 9.32 -9.12
N LEU A 605 17.29 9.16 -8.75
CA LEU A 605 16.57 7.90 -8.92
C LEU A 605 15.87 7.89 -10.30
N TRP A 606 16.36 7.09 -11.23
CA TRP A 606 15.75 6.91 -12.55
C TRP A 606 15.91 5.47 -13.05
N HIS A 607 14.80 4.83 -13.42
CA HIS A 607 14.78 3.49 -14.01
C HIS A 607 14.38 3.61 -15.49
N PRO A 608 15.33 3.63 -16.45
CA PRO A 608 15.05 3.97 -17.85
C PRO A 608 13.93 3.14 -18.47
N ARG A 609 13.89 1.84 -18.18
CA ARG A 609 12.91 0.88 -18.70
C ARG A 609 11.46 1.18 -18.26
N THR A 610 11.27 1.90 -17.15
CA THR A 610 9.96 2.40 -16.71
C THR A 610 9.74 3.83 -17.19
N SER A 611 10.70 4.72 -16.92
CA SER A 611 10.47 6.17 -16.90
C SER A 611 10.88 6.90 -18.18
N ASP A 612 11.72 6.31 -19.06
CA ASP A 612 12.22 7.00 -20.26
C ASP A 612 11.11 7.49 -21.19
N LEU A 613 10.03 6.72 -21.36
CA LEU A 613 8.95 7.09 -22.25
C LEU A 613 8.13 8.26 -21.67
N ASP A 614 7.79 8.22 -20.37
CA ASP A 614 7.08 9.32 -19.71
C ASP A 614 7.94 10.60 -19.68
N GLY A 615 9.23 10.47 -19.38
CA GLY A 615 10.20 11.57 -19.39
C GLY A 615 10.42 12.16 -20.78
N LEU A 616 10.47 11.32 -21.83
CA LEU A 616 10.56 11.78 -23.21
C LEU A 616 9.26 12.45 -23.68
N ASP A 617 8.10 11.96 -23.24
CA ASP A 617 6.81 12.57 -23.54
C ASP A 617 6.63 13.91 -22.79
N ILE A 618 7.23 14.08 -21.60
CA ILE A 618 7.38 15.37 -20.90
C ILE A 618 8.34 16.31 -21.65
N TRP A 619 9.52 15.83 -22.05
CA TRP A 619 10.50 16.61 -22.82
C TRP A 619 9.90 17.14 -24.13
N LYS A 620 9.17 16.30 -24.87
CA LYS A 620 8.45 16.77 -26.07
C LYS A 620 7.47 17.89 -25.72
N ALA A 621 6.67 17.73 -24.66
CA ALA A 621 5.65 18.69 -24.29
C ALA A 621 6.22 20.08 -23.95
N THR A 622 7.36 20.17 -23.25
CA THR A 622 8.00 21.46 -22.98
C THR A 622 8.63 22.10 -24.23
N GLN A 623 9.05 21.31 -25.22
CA GLN A 623 9.57 21.84 -26.50
C GLN A 623 8.48 22.27 -27.50
N HIS A 624 7.20 22.06 -27.20
CA HIS A 624 6.06 22.49 -28.04
C HIS A 624 5.18 23.54 -27.36
N ALA A 625 5.56 24.01 -26.15
CA ALA A 625 4.85 25.09 -25.46
C ALA A 625 5.01 26.45 -26.18
N ASP A 626 6.08 26.63 -26.95
CA ASP A 626 6.35 27.82 -27.79
C ASP A 626 5.39 27.98 -28.99
N THR A 627 4.55 26.98 -29.29
CA THR A 627 3.47 27.10 -30.28
C THR A 627 2.14 27.48 -29.60
N PRO A 628 1.61 28.70 -29.79
CA PRO A 628 0.52 29.26 -28.97
C PRO A 628 -0.90 28.80 -29.39
N ASP A 629 -1.08 27.51 -29.69
CA ASP A 629 -2.35 26.89 -30.13
C ASP A 629 -3.02 26.00 -29.06
N LEU A 630 -2.47 25.91 -27.84
CA LEU A 630 -3.00 25.09 -26.73
C LEU A 630 -3.66 25.92 -25.61
N ALA A 631 -4.34 27.00 -25.98
CA ALA A 631 -5.04 27.91 -25.07
C ALA A 631 -6.47 28.24 -25.55
N GLN A 632 -7.23 27.22 -25.96
CA GLN A 632 -8.69 27.24 -26.18
C GLN A 632 -9.33 25.97 -25.62
#